data_AF-K1TZ32-F1
#
_entry.id   AF-K1TZ32-F1
#
_cell.length_a   1.000
_cell.length_b   1.000
_cell.length_c   1.000
_cell.angle_alpha   90.00
_cell.angle_beta   90.00
_cell.angle_gamma   90.00
#
_symmetry.space_group_name_H-M   'P 1'
#
loop_
_entity.id
_entity.type
_entity.pdbx_description
1 polymer ?
#
loop_
_entity_poly.entity_id
_entity_poly.type
_entity_poly.pdbx_seq_one_letter_code
_entity_poly.pdbx_strand_id
1 'polypeptide(L)'
;MCLNASLAGLVAITAPCDVTDCFGAIVIGAVAGLLVVFGVWLLDYKLHIDDPVGAVAVHCMNGIWGTIATGLFATTSAPGNDSVVGLFYGGGFRQLGLQLLGFVSVAAWTA
;
A
#
# COMPACT_ATOMS: atom_id res chain seq x y z
N MET A 1 18.39 4.93 -2.46
CA MET A 1 17.10 4.62 -1.81
C MET A 1 16.22 5.83 -1.49
N CYS A 2 16.73 7.03 -1.21
CA CYS A 2 15.87 8.16 -0.81
C CYS A 2 14.75 8.50 -1.81
N LEU A 3 15.04 8.54 -3.12
CA LEU A 3 14.02 8.80 -4.15
C LEU A 3 12.98 7.67 -4.24
N ASN A 4 13.42 6.41 -4.21
CA ASN A 4 12.52 5.26 -4.23
C ASN A 4 11.64 5.18 -2.97
N ALA A 5 12.11 5.66 -1.82
CA ALA A 5 11.28 5.76 -0.61
C ALA A 5 10.17 6.81 -0.77
N SER A 6 10.47 7.97 -1.36
CA SER A 6 9.44 8.96 -1.68
C SER A 6 8.41 8.41 -2.67
N LEU A 7 8.86 7.70 -3.71
CA LEU A 7 7.98 7.06 -4.69
C LEU A 7 7.12 5.96 -4.04
N ALA A 8 7.71 5.12 -3.20
CA ALA A 8 7.00 4.07 -2.47
C ALA A 8 5.87 4.64 -1.59
N GLY A 9 6.11 5.75 -0.90
CA GLY A 9 5.07 6.45 -0.14
C GLY A 9 3.93 6.96 -1.03
N LEU A 10 4.25 7.55 -2.19
CA LEU A 10 3.26 8.01 -3.17
C LEU A 10 2.44 6.83 -3.75
N VAL A 11 3.09 5.71 -4.06
CA VAL A 11 2.41 4.50 -4.53
C VAL A 11 1.49 3.95 -3.44
N ALA A 12 1.98 3.80 -2.21
CA ALA A 12 1.21 3.23 -1.11
C ALA A 12 -0.01 4.08 -0.74
N ILE A 13 0.07 5.42 -0.84
CA ILE A 13 -1.08 6.29 -0.55
C ILE A 13 -2.07 6.39 -1.72
N THR A 14 -1.73 5.92 -2.92
CA THR A 14 -2.57 6.11 -4.12
C THR A 14 -3.97 5.50 -3.96
N ALA A 15 -4.08 4.28 -3.43
CA ALA A 15 -5.37 3.62 -3.22
C ALA A 15 -6.20 4.20 -2.06
N PRO A 16 -5.60 4.62 -0.93
CA PRO A 16 -6.34 5.17 0.21
C PRO A 16 -6.42 6.71 0.29
N CYS A 17 -5.97 7.47 -0.72
CA CYS A 17 -5.74 8.92 -0.61
C CYS A 17 -6.99 9.74 -0.28
N ASP A 18 -8.18 9.26 -0.64
CA ASP A 18 -9.47 9.93 -0.43
C ASP A 18 -10.18 9.50 0.86
N VAL A 19 -9.74 8.41 1.50
CA VAL A 19 -10.43 7.81 2.65
C VAL A 19 -9.58 7.74 3.92
N THR A 20 -8.32 8.20 3.90
CA THR A 20 -7.42 8.12 5.05
C THR A 20 -7.05 9.50 5.60
N ASP A 21 -7.01 9.61 6.93
CA ASP A 21 -6.62 10.83 7.62
C ASP A 21 -5.08 11.05 7.65
N CYS A 22 -4.65 12.19 8.18
CA CYS A 22 -3.23 12.56 8.22
C CYS A 22 -2.37 11.54 9.00
N PHE A 23 -2.90 11.01 10.10
CA PHE A 23 -2.17 10.05 10.93
C PHE A 23 -2.00 8.72 10.20
N GLY A 24 -3.07 8.18 9.61
CA GLY A 24 -3.02 6.98 8.78
C GLY A 24 -2.05 7.15 7.61
N ALA A 25 -2.06 8.30 6.92
CA ALA A 25 -1.15 8.58 5.82
C ALA A 25 0.33 8.54 6.23
N ILE A 26 0.67 9.08 7.41
CA ILE A 26 2.03 9.00 7.98
C ILE A 26 2.44 7.54 8.21
N VAL A 27 1.56 6.72 8.80
CA VAL A 27 1.87 5.30 9.06
C VAL A 27 2.05 4.54 7.74
N ILE A 28 1.17 4.75 6.76
CA ILE A 28 1.23 4.10 5.45
C ILE A 28 2.55 4.43 4.75
N GLY A 29 2.95 5.70 4.73
CA GLY A 29 4.21 6.15 4.14
C GLY A 29 5.45 5.61 4.86
N ALA A 30 5.43 5.55 6.20
CA ALA A 30 6.53 4.99 6.98
C ALA A 30 6.74 3.49 6.70
N VAL A 31 5.65 2.71 6.66
CA VAL A 31 5.69 1.30 6.28
C VAL A 31 6.19 1.14 4.85
N ALA A 32 5.74 2.00 3.93
CA ALA A 32 6.15 1.94 2.53
C ALA A 32 7.65 2.18 2.32
N GLY A 33 8.22 3.13 3.06
CA GLY A 33 9.66 3.41 3.06
C GLY A 33 10.50 2.22 3.56
N LEU A 34 9.99 1.44 4.53
CA LEU A 34 10.64 0.22 4.98
C LEU A 34 10.48 -0.93 3.97
N LEU A 35 9.28 -1.08 3.40
CA LEU A 35 8.98 -2.13 2.42
C LEU A 35 9.82 -2.00 1.16
N VAL A 36 10.10 -0.79 0.67
CA VAL A 36 10.94 -0.63 -0.53
C VAL A 36 12.39 -1.05 -0.28
N VAL A 37 12.93 -0.79 0.92
CA VAL A 37 14.29 -1.22 1.28
C VAL A 37 14.35 -2.74 1.37
N PHE A 38 13.36 -3.35 2.02
CA PHE A 38 13.25 -4.80 2.10
C PHE A 38 13.07 -5.45 0.73
N GLY A 39 12.21 -4.90 -0.13
CA GLY A 39 11.93 -5.44 -1.46
C GLY A 39 13.14 -5.45 -2.38
N VAL A 40 13.89 -4.34 -2.45
CA VAL A 40 15.13 -4.27 -3.23
C VAL A 40 16.17 -5.24 -2.67
N TRP A 41 16.33 -5.31 -1.35
CA TRP A 41 17.23 -6.29 -0.73
C TRP A 41 16.85 -7.74 -1.09
N LEU A 42 15.56 -8.06 -1.05
CA LEU A 42 15.04 -9.39 -1.33
C LEU A 42 15.29 -9.79 -2.79
N LEU A 43 15.00 -8.92 -3.75
CA LEU A 43 15.14 -9.23 -5.16
C LEU A 43 16.61 -9.28 -5.58
N ASP A 44 17.36 -8.20 -5.35
CA ASP A 44 18.70 -8.04 -5.89
C ASP A 44 19.71 -8.95 -5.17
N TYR A 45 19.68 -8.95 -3.83
CA TYR A 45 20.72 -9.61 -3.03
C TYR A 45 20.36 -11.04 -2.62
N LYS A 46 19.07 -11.32 -2.36
CA LYS A 46 18.65 -12.63 -1.88
C LYS A 46 18.24 -13.56 -3.02
N LEU A 47 17.47 -13.06 -3.98
CA LEU A 47 16.94 -13.83 -5.10
C LEU A 47 17.77 -13.68 -6.37
N HIS A 48 18.73 -12.74 -6.40
CA HIS A 48 19.58 -12.46 -7.57
C HIS A 48 18.76 -12.12 -8.82
N ILE A 49 17.62 -11.44 -8.63
CA ILE A 49 16.78 -10.90 -9.70
C ILE A 49 17.18 -9.44 -9.86
N ASP A 50 17.74 -9.10 -11.02
CA ASP A 50 18.10 -7.72 -11.35
C ASP A 50 16.83 -6.91 -11.66
N ASP A 51 16.35 -6.13 -10.70
CA ASP A 51 15.30 -5.12 -10.86
C ASP A 51 15.95 -3.73 -10.91
N PRO A 52 16.36 -3.23 -12.09
CA PRO A 52 17.37 -2.16 -12.21
C PRO A 52 16.98 -0.83 -11.58
N VAL A 53 15.67 -0.61 -11.42
CA VAL A 53 15.10 0.62 -10.82
C VAL A 53 14.35 0.34 -9.53
N GLY A 54 14.26 -0.92 -9.09
CA GLY A 54 13.45 -1.34 -7.94
C GLY A 54 11.94 -1.22 -8.21
N ALA A 55 11.49 -1.42 -9.45
CA ALA A 55 10.10 -1.24 -9.85
C ALA A 55 9.15 -2.17 -9.08
N VAL A 56 9.56 -3.41 -8.82
CA VAL A 56 8.75 -4.39 -8.09
C VAL A 56 8.61 -3.96 -6.63
N ALA A 57 9.70 -3.49 -6.01
CA ALA A 57 9.65 -2.97 -4.64
C ALA A 57 8.81 -1.68 -4.53
N VAL A 58 8.98 -0.74 -5.46
CA VAL A 58 8.27 0.57 -5.45
C VAL A 58 6.80 0.44 -5.84
N HIS A 59 6.47 -0.34 -6.87
CA HIS A 59 5.12 -0.37 -7.42
C HIS A 59 4.32 -1.61 -7.00
N CYS A 60 4.90 -2.81 -7.12
CA CYS A 60 4.18 -4.04 -6.79
C CYS A 60 3.99 -4.17 -5.27
N MET A 61 5.08 -4.22 -4.49
CA MET A 61 4.98 -4.45 -3.04
C MET A 61 4.23 -3.32 -2.32
N ASN A 62 4.55 -2.06 -2.66
CA ASN A 62 3.88 -0.90 -2.05
C ASN A 62 2.47 -0.65 -2.62
N GLY A 63 2.17 -1.06 -3.85
CA GLY A 63 0.81 -1.05 -4.37
C GLY A 63 -0.09 -2.04 -3.65
N ILE A 64 0.41 -3.27 -3.42
CA ILE A 64 -0.27 -4.27 -2.59
C ILE A 64 -0.50 -3.71 -1.18
N TRP A 65 0.54 -3.18 -0.54
CA TRP A 65 0.41 -2.53 0.77
C TRP A 65 -0.64 -1.42 0.77
N GLY A 66 -0.65 -0.55 -0.24
CA GLY A 66 -1.63 0.54 -0.36
C GLY A 66 -3.07 0.05 -0.40
N THR A 67 -3.37 -0.98 -1.20
CA THR A 67 -4.73 -1.57 -1.25
C THR A 67 -5.15 -2.19 0.09
N ILE A 68 -4.24 -2.92 0.74
CA ILE A 68 -4.49 -3.48 2.07
C ILE A 68 -4.71 -2.35 3.08
N ALA A 69 -3.89 -1.30 3.03
CA ALA A 69 -3.97 -0.15 3.90
C ALA A 69 -5.32 0.58 3.75
N THR A 70 -5.90 0.67 2.56
CA THR A 70 -7.28 1.17 2.37
C THR A 70 -8.29 0.36 3.19
N GLY A 71 -8.14 -0.96 3.24
CA GLY A 71 -8.97 -1.85 4.05
C GLY A 71 -8.80 -1.69 5.56
N LEU A 72 -7.65 -1.20 6.00
CA LEU A 72 -7.30 -1.05 7.41
C LEU A 72 -7.59 0.36 7.93
N PHE A 73 -7.17 1.39 7.18
CA PHE A 73 -7.06 2.77 7.64
C PHE A 73 -8.14 3.72 7.14
N ALA A 74 -9.09 3.26 6.30
CA ALA A 74 -10.19 4.12 5.88
C ALA A 74 -10.99 4.63 7.10
N THR A 75 -11.28 5.93 7.15
CA THR A 75 -11.90 6.57 8.32
C THR A 75 -12.76 7.76 7.93
N THR A 76 -13.85 7.99 8.66
CA THR A 76 -14.71 9.17 8.47
C THR A 76 -14.10 10.47 8.97
N SER A 77 -12.90 10.41 9.57
CA SER A 77 -12.11 11.61 9.86
C SER A 77 -11.40 12.17 8.61
N ALA A 78 -11.32 11.40 7.52
CA ALA A 78 -10.80 11.86 6.25
C ALA A 78 -11.77 12.87 5.60
N PRO A 79 -11.30 14.02 5.10
CA PRO A 79 -12.17 15.01 4.46
C PRO A 79 -12.93 14.44 3.27
N GLY A 80 -14.26 14.48 3.31
CA GLY A 80 -15.13 14.02 2.21
C GLY A 80 -15.45 12.52 2.21
N ASN A 81 -14.95 11.75 3.18
CA ASN A 81 -15.32 10.35 3.35
C ASN A 81 -16.35 10.18 4.48
N ASP A 82 -17.63 9.99 4.12
CA ASP A 82 -18.70 9.83 5.12
C ASP A 82 -19.13 8.37 5.34
N SER A 83 -18.59 7.41 4.58
CA SER A 83 -19.17 6.05 4.51
C SER A 83 -18.16 4.90 4.52
N VAL A 84 -16.92 5.13 4.09
CA VAL A 84 -15.91 4.07 4.00
C VAL A 84 -15.14 4.00 5.32
N VAL A 85 -15.30 2.88 6.02
CA VAL A 85 -14.62 2.64 7.30
C VAL A 85 -13.80 1.36 7.20
N GLY A 86 -12.53 1.46 7.57
CA GLY A 86 -11.57 0.37 7.60
C GLY A 86 -11.65 -0.42 8.90
N LEU A 87 -10.93 -1.54 8.92
CA LEU A 87 -10.97 -2.49 10.04
C LEU A 87 -10.56 -1.84 11.37
N PHE A 88 -9.54 -0.97 11.39
CA PHE A 88 -9.05 -0.35 12.62
C PHE A 88 -10.02 0.68 13.21
N TYR A 89 -10.98 1.16 12.43
CA TYR A 89 -11.98 2.15 12.84
C TYR A 89 -13.37 1.52 13.03
N GLY A 90 -13.47 0.19 13.07
CA GLY A 90 -14.73 -0.53 13.37
C GLY A 90 -15.59 -0.88 12.15
N GLY A 91 -15.10 -0.67 10.92
CA GLY A 91 -15.81 -1.00 9.68
C GLY A 91 -15.95 -2.50 9.38
N GLY A 92 -15.37 -3.36 10.22
CA GLY A 92 -15.36 -4.82 10.06
C GLY A 92 -14.50 -5.28 8.88
N PHE A 93 -14.67 -6.55 8.48
CA PHE A 93 -13.83 -7.18 7.45
C PHE A 93 -14.29 -6.93 6.01
N ARG A 94 -15.42 -6.26 5.80
CA ARG A 94 -15.99 -6.07 4.45
C ARG A 94 -15.04 -5.28 3.55
N GLN A 95 -14.60 -4.10 3.99
CA GLN A 95 -13.72 -3.25 3.17
C GLN A 95 -12.37 -3.93 2.91
N LEU A 96 -11.75 -4.51 3.95
CA LEU A 96 -10.51 -5.27 3.79
C LEU A 96 -10.67 -6.45 2.81
N GLY A 97 -11.77 -7.20 2.91
CA GLY A 97 -12.07 -8.30 2.00
C GLY A 97 -12.22 -7.86 0.55
N LEU A 98 -12.87 -6.71 0.30
CA LEU A 98 -12.98 -6.13 -1.04
C LEU A 98 -11.62 -5.74 -1.62
N GLN A 99 -10.74 -5.13 -0.80
CA GLN A 99 -9.39 -4.76 -1.24
C GLN A 99 -8.53 -6.00 -1.55
N LEU A 100 -8.60 -7.04 -0.71
CA LEU A 100 -7.90 -8.31 -0.95
C LEU A 100 -8.42 -9.01 -2.22
N LEU A 101 -9.74 -9.04 -2.44
CA LEU A 101 -10.33 -9.57 -3.66
C LEU A 101 -9.86 -8.79 -4.90
N GLY A 102 -9.83 -7.46 -4.81
CA GLY A 102 -9.32 -6.59 -5.87
C GLY A 102 -7.86 -6.88 -6.20
N PHE A 103 -7.00 -6.93 -5.17
CA PHE A 103 -5.60 -7.34 -5.31
C PHE A 103 -5.46 -8.70 -5.99
N VAL A 104 -6.13 -9.74 -5.50
CA VAL A 104 -6.03 -11.10 -6.06
C VAL A 104 -6.50 -11.12 -7.51
N SER A 105 -7.58 -10.41 -7.84
CA SER A 105 -8.10 -10.32 -9.21
C SER A 105 -7.10 -9.67 -10.17
N VAL A 106 -6.47 -8.56 -9.75
CA VAL A 106 -5.43 -7.89 -10.55
C VAL A 106 -4.21 -8.80 -10.68
N ALA A 107 -3.74 -9.37 -9.58
CA ALA A 107 -2.58 -10.26 -9.59
C ALA A 107 -2.80 -11.47 -10.50
N ALA A 108 -3.97 -12.11 -10.47
CA ALA A 108 -4.30 -13.24 -11.32
C ALA A 108 -4.36 -12.86 -12.81
N TRP A 109 -4.77 -11.63 -13.14
CA TRP A 109 -4.84 -11.15 -14.52
C TRP A 109 -3.46 -10.76 -15.07
N THR A 110 -2.58 -10.19 -14.24
CA THR A 110 -1.29 -9.63 -14.66
C THR A 110 -0.09 -10.56 -14.46
N ALA A 111 -0.30 -11.72 -13.83
CA ALA A 111 0.75 -12.70 -13.53
C ALA A 111 1.29 -13.42 -14.78
#